data_AF-A0A5B1AH51-F1
#
_entry.id   AF-A0A5B1AH51-F1
#
_cell.length_a   1.000
_cell.length_b   1.000
_cell.length_c   1.000
_cell.angle_alpha   90.00
_cell.angle_beta   90.00
_cell.angle_gamma   90.00
#
_symmetry.space_group_name_H-M   'P 1'
#
loop_
_entity.id
_entity.type
_entity.pdbx_description
1 polymer ?
#
loop_
_entity_poly.entity_id
_entity_poly.type
_entity_poly.pdbx_seq_one_letter_code
_entity_poly.pdbx_strand_id
1 'polypeptide(L)'
;GDLAAMLSNLVEHDVLFIDEIHRIARPAEEMLYLAMEDFRVDVVVGKGPGATSIPLDVAPFTLVGATTRSGALTGPLRDRFGFTAHMDFYEPDELERVL
;
A
#
# COMPACT_ATOMS: atom_id res chain seq x y z
N GLY A 1 0.80 -12.58 4.00
CA GLY A 1 -0.35 -13.50 3.88
C GLY A 1 -1.45 -12.80 3.10
N ASP A 2 -2.13 -11.87 3.76
CA ASP A 2 -3.26 -11.15 3.17
C ASP A 2 -2.85 -10.20 2.03
N LEU A 3 -1.82 -9.37 2.26
CA LEU A 3 -1.37 -8.39 1.27
C LEU A 3 -0.89 -9.03 -0.04
N ALA A 4 -0.13 -10.12 0.02
CA ALA A 4 0.31 -10.84 -1.19
C ALA A 4 -0.87 -11.32 -2.04
N ALA A 5 -1.93 -11.82 -1.39
CA ALA A 5 -3.14 -12.26 -2.08
C ALA A 5 -3.91 -11.07 -2.67
N MET A 6 -4.01 -9.95 -1.94
CA MET A 6 -4.59 -8.71 -2.46
C MET A 6 -3.85 -8.21 -3.69
N LEU A 7 -2.52 -8.10 -3.62
CA LEU A 7 -1.67 -7.65 -4.73
C LEU A 7 -1.79 -8.57 -5.94
N SER A 8 -1.81 -9.89 -5.74
CA SER A 8 -1.95 -10.85 -6.85
C SER A 8 -3.31 -10.82 -7.55
N ASN A 9 -4.33 -10.24 -6.92
CA ASN A 9 -5.68 -10.14 -7.47
C ASN A 9 -5.96 -8.79 -8.15
N LEU A 10 -5.03 -7.83 -8.10
CA LEU A 10 -5.20 -6.53 -8.73
C LEU A 10 -5.24 -6.67 -10.25
N VAL A 11 -6.10 -5.87 -10.88
CA VAL A 11 -6.11 -5.67 -12.33
C VAL A 11 -5.55 -4.29 -12.69
N GLU A 12 -5.26 -4.09 -13.97
CA GLU A 12 -4.68 -2.84 -14.46
C GLU A 12 -5.57 -1.65 -14.07
N HIS A 13 -4.94 -0.61 -13.50
CA HIS A 13 -5.56 0.62 -13.01
C HIS A 13 -6.39 0.49 -11.72
N ASP A 14 -6.37 -0.66 -11.05
CA ASP A 14 -6.96 -0.76 -9.72
C ASP A 14 -6.30 0.19 -8.72
N VAL A 15 -7.09 0.60 -7.73
CA VAL A 15 -6.62 1.36 -6.58
C VAL A 15 -6.51 0.42 -5.38
N LEU A 16 -5.30 0.23 -4.88
CA LEU A 16 -5.07 -0.40 -3.58
C LEU A 16 -5.08 0.69 -2.51
N PHE A 17 -6.15 0.73 -1.71
CA PHE A 17 -6.25 1.65 -0.58
C PHE A 17 -5.77 0.99 0.71
N ILE A 18 -4.85 1.64 1.41
CA ILE A 18 -4.39 1.21 2.74
C ILE A 18 -4.62 2.36 3.72
N ASP A 19 -5.60 2.17 4.60
CA ASP A 19 -5.79 3.06 5.74
C ASP A 19 -4.73 2.80 6.81
N GLU A 20 -4.39 3.85 7.54
CA GLU A 20 -3.38 3.80 8.61
C GLU A 20 -2.06 3.14 8.15
N ILE A 21 -1.60 3.48 6.95
CA ILE A 21 -0.46 2.81 6.28
C ILE A 21 0.83 2.85 7.12
N HIS A 22 0.95 3.80 8.05
CA HIS A 22 2.05 3.87 9.02
C HIS A 22 2.08 2.71 10.03
N ARG A 23 1.04 1.89 10.10
CA ARG A 23 0.93 0.73 11.00
C ARG A 23 1.29 -0.59 10.31
N ILE A 24 1.64 -0.56 9.02
CA ILE A 24 1.97 -1.76 8.28
C ILE A 24 3.19 -2.45 8.89
N ALA A 25 3.15 -3.78 8.97
CA ALA A 25 4.29 -4.54 9.46
C ALA A 25 5.43 -4.46 8.43
N ARG A 26 6.68 -4.38 8.91
CA ARG A 26 7.87 -4.28 8.05
C ARG A 26 7.92 -5.30 6.88
N PRO A 27 7.59 -6.59 7.05
CA PRO A 27 7.58 -7.53 5.92
C PRO A 27 6.56 -7.18 4.83
N ALA A 28 5.41 -6.61 5.22
CA ALA A 28 4.41 -6.15 4.27
C ALA A 28 4.82 -4.82 3.61
N GLU A 29 5.55 -3.97 4.32
CA GLU A 29 6.17 -2.77 3.78
C GLU A 29 7.20 -3.08 2.68
N GLU A 30 8.10 -4.04 2.95
CA GLU A 30 9.10 -4.51 1.99
C GLU A 30 8.44 -5.12 0.73
N MET A 31 7.33 -5.82 0.91
CA MET A 31 6.51 -6.33 -0.20
C MET A 31 5.86 -5.22 -1.02
N LEU A 32 5.36 -4.15 -0.37
CA LEU A 32 4.83 -2.98 -1.07
C LEU A 32 5.91 -2.29 -1.91
N TYR A 33 7.15 -2.20 -1.41
CA TYR A 33 8.24 -1.60 -2.19
C TYR A 33 8.44 -2.33 -3.52
N LEU A 34 8.50 -3.66 -3.47
CA LEU A 34 8.67 -4.49 -4.67
C LEU A 34 7.46 -4.36 -5.62
N ALA A 35 6.25 -4.34 -5.07
CA ALA A 35 5.04 -4.19 -5.86
C ALA A 35 4.94 -2.81 -6.54
N MET A 36 5.40 -1.74 -5.88
CA MET A 36 5.37 -0.38 -6.41
C MET A 36 6.48 -0.11 -7.43
N GLU A 37 7.67 -0.69 -7.23
CA GLU A 37 8.83 -0.41 -8.08
C GLU A 37 8.89 -1.33 -9.29
N ASP A 38 8.66 -2.63 -9.08
CA ASP A 38 8.88 -3.66 -10.10
C ASP A 38 7.59 -4.36 -10.54
N PHE A 39 6.44 -3.99 -9.97
CA PHE A 39 5.15 -4.67 -10.18
C PHE A 39 5.25 -6.18 -9.95
N ARG A 40 5.92 -6.56 -8.85
CA ARG A 40 6.16 -7.96 -8.48
C ARG A 40 5.96 -8.21 -6.99
N VAL A 41 5.60 -9.44 -6.66
CA VAL A 41 5.54 -9.94 -5.29
C VAL A 41 6.05 -11.36 -5.20
N ASP A 42 6.66 -11.70 -4.07
CA ASP A 42 7.03 -13.07 -3.74
C ASP A 42 5.90 -13.74 -2.94
N VAL A 43 5.41 -14.87 -3.45
CA VAL A 43 4.38 -15.67 -2.78
C VAL A 43 4.94 -17.03 -2.38
N VAL A 44 4.73 -17.39 -1.12
CA VAL A 44 5.11 -18.70 -0.60
C VAL A 44 4.08 -19.74 -1.04
N VAL A 45 4.52 -20.71 -1.82
CA VAL A 45 3.72 -21.84 -2.28
C VAL A 45 4.16 -23.13 -1.59
N GLY A 46 3.19 -23.91 -1.11
CA GLY A 46 3.42 -25.15 -0.37
C GLY A 46 3.27 -24.98 1.15
N LYS A 47 3.54 -26.07 1.90
CA LYS A 47 3.48 -26.09 3.38
C LYS A 47 4.69 -26.81 3.96
N GLY A 48 5.16 -26.35 5.11
CA GLY A 48 6.25 -27.00 5.86
C GLY A 48 7.63 -26.84 5.19
N PRO A 49 8.58 -27.77 5.43
CA PRO A 49 9.95 -27.69 4.93
C PRO A 49 10.11 -27.65 3.39
N GLY A 50 9.05 -27.98 2.65
CA GLY A 50 9.02 -27.93 1.19
C GLY A 50 8.37 -26.67 0.62
N ALA A 51 8.04 -25.67 1.45
CA ALA A 51 7.52 -24.40 0.97
C ALA A 51 8.61 -23.64 0.20
N THR A 52 8.26 -23.11 -0.98
CA THR A 52 9.15 -22.32 -1.81
C THR A 52 8.55 -20.95 -2.07
N SER A 53 9.40 -19.93 -2.18
CA SER A 53 9.00 -18.62 -2.65
C SER A 53 9.03 -18.61 -4.17
N ILE A 54 7.95 -18.15 -4.81
CA ILE A 54 7.91 -17.89 -6.25
C ILE A 54 7.57 -16.42 -6.50
N PRO A 55 8.24 -15.77 -7.46
CA PRO A 55 7.85 -14.43 -7.88
C PRO A 55 6.59 -14.50 -8.73
N LEU A 56 5.67 -13.57 -8.53
CA LEU A 56 4.49 -13.33 -9.35
C LEU A 56 4.49 -11.89 -9.82
N ASP A 57 4.11 -11.69 -11.09
CA ASP A 57 3.87 -10.36 -11.62
C ASP A 57 2.52 -9.84 -11.10
N VAL A 58 2.48 -8.53 -10.81
CA VAL A 58 1.31 -7.78 -10.35
C VAL A 58 0.91 -6.83 -11.47
N ALA A 59 -0.40 -6.63 -11.66
CA ALA A 59 -0.87 -5.64 -12.63
C ALA A 59 -0.49 -4.22 -12.20
N PRO A 60 -0.21 -3.29 -13.14
CA PRO A 60 -0.01 -1.89 -12.79
C PRO A 60 -1.20 -1.32 -12.01
N PHE A 61 -0.94 -0.76 -10.84
CA PHE A 61 -1.96 -0.29 -9.90
C PHE A 61 -1.58 1.05 -9.28
N THR A 62 -2.53 1.72 -8.64
CA THR A 62 -2.29 2.93 -7.84
C THR A 62 -2.40 2.60 -6.35
N LEU A 63 -1.33 2.82 -5.59
CA LEU A 63 -1.37 2.76 -4.14
C LEU A 63 -1.87 4.11 -3.58
N VAL A 64 -2.94 4.07 -2.78
CA VAL A 64 -3.40 5.23 -1.99
C VAL A 64 -3.25 4.88 -0.51
N GLY A 65 -2.32 5.55 0.16
CA GLY A 65 -2.11 5.40 1.61
C GLY A 65 -2.74 6.56 2.38
N ALA A 66 -3.54 6.26 3.40
CA ALA A 66 -4.01 7.24 4.36
C ALA A 66 -3.26 7.10 5.70
N THR A 67 -3.01 8.23 6.36
CA THR A 67 -2.38 8.24 7.68
C THR A 67 -2.72 9.49 8.45
N THR A 68 -3.03 9.34 9.73
CA THR A 68 -3.10 10.45 10.70
C THR A 68 -1.72 10.90 11.19
N ARG A 69 -0.66 10.14 10.89
CA ARG A 69 0.71 10.32 11.40
C ARG A 69 1.73 10.22 10.28
N SER A 70 1.80 11.22 9.40
CA SER A 70 2.74 11.23 8.27
C SER A 70 4.21 11.11 8.72
N GLY A 71 4.58 11.69 9.86
CA GLY A 71 5.92 11.56 10.45
C GLY A 71 6.28 10.16 10.95
N ALA A 72 5.31 9.24 11.05
CA ALA A 72 5.55 7.85 11.42
C ALA A 72 5.84 6.95 10.19
N LEU A 73 5.72 7.48 8.96
CA LEU A 73 6.13 6.76 7.76
C LEU A 73 7.65 6.69 7.69
N THR A 74 8.16 5.53 7.28
CA THR A 74 9.59 5.38 6.98
C THR A 74 9.96 6.27 5.80
N GLY A 75 11.21 6.73 5.74
CA GLY A 75 11.73 7.47 4.59
C GLY A 75 11.51 6.73 3.27
N PRO A 76 11.93 5.45 3.15
CA PRO A 76 11.76 4.67 1.93
C PRO A 76 10.31 4.54 1.44
N LEU A 77 9.34 4.34 2.34
CA LEU A 77 7.93 4.27 1.95
C LEU A 77 7.42 5.63 1.48
N ARG A 78 7.73 6.69 2.23
CA ARG A 78 7.30 8.05 1.90
C ARG A 78 7.84 8.51 0.55
N ASP A 79 9.11 8.23 0.26
CA ASP A 79 9.79 8.70 -0.95
C ASP A 79 9.26 8.02 -2.23
N ARG A 80 8.49 6.93 -2.10
CA ARG A 80 7.83 6.23 -3.22
C ARG A 80 6.46 6.82 -3.59
N PHE A 81 5.90 7.72 -2.78
CA PHE A 81 4.65 8.40 -3.13
C PHE A 81 4.93 9.55 -4.09
N GLY A 82 4.53 9.40 -5.37
CA GLY A 82 4.65 10.46 -6.38
C GLY A 82 3.74 11.67 -6.12
N PHE A 83 2.72 11.51 -5.28
CA PHE A 83 1.83 12.58 -4.85
C PHE A 83 1.56 12.45 -3.35
N THR A 84 1.61 13.58 -2.65
CA THR A 84 1.21 13.66 -1.24
C THR A 84 0.29 14.86 -1.06
N ALA A 85 -0.81 14.66 -0.34
CA ALA A 85 -1.74 15.71 0.02
C ALA A 85 -1.95 15.72 1.53
N HIS A 86 -2.14 16.91 2.07
CA HIS A 86 -2.62 17.11 3.43
C HIS A 86 -4.09 17.51 3.37
N MET A 87 -4.91 16.97 4.26
CA MET A 87 -6.27 17.43 4.45
C MET A 87 -6.31 18.32 5.68
N ASP A 88 -6.63 19.58 5.46
CA ASP A 88 -6.88 20.53 6.54
C ASP A 88 -8.28 20.32 7.12
N PHE A 89 -8.52 20.89 8.30
CA PHE A 89 -9.88 20.96 8.82
C PHE A 89 -10.73 21.84 7.91
N TYR A 90 -12.00 21.47 7.77
CA TYR A 90 -12.99 22.31 7.10
C TYR A 90 -13.13 23.65 7.81
N GLU A 91 -13.24 24.73 7.04
CA GLU A 91 -13.65 26.04 7.56
C GLU A 91 -15.15 26.02 7.92
N PRO A 92 -15.63 26.90 8.82
CA PRO A 92 -17.03 26.92 9.24
C PRO A 92 -18.04 27.03 8.08
N ASP A 93 -17.74 27.80 7.04
CA ASP A 93 -18.63 27.94 5.87
C ASP A 93 -18.62 26.71 4.95
N GLU A 94 -17.53 25.94 4.94
CA GLU A 94 -17.47 24.65 4.25
C GLU A 94 -18.27 23.59 5.01
N LEU A 95 -18.22 23.59 6.34
CA LEU A 95 -19.04 22.72 7.18
C LEU A 95 -20.53 22.96 6.94
N GLU A 96 -20.97 24.21 6.82
CA GLU A 96 -22.36 24.55 6.50
C GLU A 96 -22.83 24.01 5.13
N ARG A 97 -21.92 23.75 4.19
CA ARG A 97 -22.27 23.19 2.86
C ARG A 97 -22.34 21.67 2.85
N VAL A 98 -21.67 21.00 3.78
CA VAL A 98 -21.58 19.53 3.85
C VAL A 98 -22.66 18.94 4.76
N LEU A 99 -23.19 19.73 5.71
CA LEU A 99 -24.32 19.38 6.58
C LEU A 99 -25.67 19.44 5.85
#